data_AF-A0A257NUQ5-F1
#
_entry.id   AF-A0A257NUQ5-F1
#
_cell.length_a   1.000
_cell.length_b   1.000
_cell.length_c   1.000
_cell.angle_alpha   90.00
_cell.angle_beta   90.00
_cell.angle_gamma   90.00
#
_symmetry.space_group_name_H-M   'P 1'
#
loop_
_entity.id
_entity.type
_entity.pdbx_description
1 polymer ?
#
loop_
_entity_poly.entity_id
_entity_poly.type
_entity_poly.pdbx_seq_one_letter_code
_entity_poly.pdbx_strand_id
1 'polypeptide(L)'
;MRTQIFAQTIRGRVLVAVALIAAPLMAMTPTASFANSVMPDYVQLVKQSSPWVVNISTVSKPKQQQTFDHGSNTPDFPPGPTGDMLRRFFEQMPQHQNSEPVRSLGSGFIISADGYILTNAHVIDGAD
;
A
#
# COMPACT_ATOMS: atom_id res chain seq x y z
N MET A 1 26.27 93.22 -27.10
CA MET A 1 27.20 92.09 -27.37
C MET A 1 27.47 91.42 -26.03
N ARG A 2 27.24 90.14 -25.75
CA ARG A 2 26.99 88.94 -26.55
C ARG A 2 26.19 87.96 -25.68
N THR A 3 25.14 87.42 -26.27
CA THR A 3 24.35 86.26 -25.83
C THR A 3 25.22 84.99 -25.77
N GLN A 4 24.70 83.92 -25.17
CA GLN A 4 25.11 82.50 -25.24
C GLN A 4 25.85 81.97 -23.99
N ILE A 5 25.12 81.33 -23.06
CA ILE A 5 25.45 80.04 -22.40
C ILE A 5 24.12 79.54 -21.76
N PHE A 6 23.29 78.81 -22.52
CA PHE A 6 22.13 78.09 -21.96
C PHE A 6 21.89 76.74 -22.65
N ALA A 7 22.90 76.18 -23.33
CA ALA A 7 22.76 74.99 -24.19
C ALA A 7 23.52 73.74 -23.69
N GLN A 8 24.13 73.77 -22.51
CA GLN A 8 24.99 72.66 -22.03
C GLN A 8 24.34 71.72 -20.99
N THR A 9 23.15 72.04 -20.47
CA THR A 9 22.58 71.27 -19.34
C THR A 9 21.64 70.14 -19.76
N ILE A 10 21.20 70.09 -21.01
CA ILE A 10 20.14 69.15 -21.46
C ILE A 10 20.71 67.78 -21.85
N ARG A 11 21.95 67.70 -22.36
CA ARG A 11 22.55 66.43 -22.82
C ARG A 11 22.89 65.45 -21.70
N GLY A 12 23.22 65.94 -20.50
CA GLY A 12 23.60 65.07 -19.38
C GLY A 12 22.43 64.39 -18.67
N ARG A 13 21.24 65.01 -18.64
CA ARG A 13 20.08 64.46 -17.92
C ARG A 13 19.31 63.41 -18.73
N VAL A 14 19.37 63.48 -20.06
CA VAL A 14 18.74 62.48 -20.95
C VAL A 14 19.51 61.15 -20.93
N LEU A 15 20.85 61.18 -20.88
CA LEU A 15 21.68 59.97 -20.77
C LEU A 15 21.49 59.24 -19.43
N VAL A 16 21.32 59.99 -18.33
CA VAL A 16 21.05 59.40 -17.00
C VAL A 16 19.63 58.85 -16.90
N ALA A 17 18.64 59.50 -17.51
CA ALA A 17 17.25 59.04 -17.49
C ALA A 17 17.02 57.76 -18.31
N VAL A 18 17.76 57.54 -19.41
CA VAL A 18 17.67 56.28 -20.19
C VAL A 18 18.37 55.13 -19.47
N ALA A 19 19.47 55.39 -18.74
CA ALA A 19 20.17 54.36 -17.97
C ALA A 19 19.40 53.87 -16.73
N LEU A 20 18.55 54.70 -16.13
CA LEU A 20 17.77 54.35 -14.93
C LEU A 20 16.46 53.59 -15.22
N ILE A 21 16.00 53.55 -16.47
CA ILE A 21 14.78 52.80 -16.86
C ILE A 21 15.12 51.44 -17.48
N ALA A 22 16.36 51.23 -17.94
CA ALA A 22 16.81 49.95 -18.50
C ALA A 22 17.34 48.95 -17.45
N ALA A 23 17.64 49.40 -16.22
CA ALA A 23 18.27 48.57 -15.19
C ALA A 23 17.36 47.54 -14.48
N PRO A 24 16.03 47.71 -14.33
CA PRO A 24 15.23 46.71 -13.62
C PRO A 24 14.73 45.58 -14.54
N LEU A 25 14.89 45.68 -15.87
CA LEU A 25 14.34 44.66 -16.80
C LEU A 25 15.28 43.46 -17.02
N MET A 26 16.55 43.54 -16.60
CA MET A 26 17.51 42.43 -16.74
C MET A 26 17.56 41.47 -15.54
N ALA A 27 16.73 41.67 -14.51
CA ALA A 27 16.75 40.87 -13.28
C ALA A 27 15.81 39.65 -13.27
N MET A 28 15.10 39.39 -14.38
CA MET A 28 14.17 38.24 -14.49
C MET A 28 14.79 37.13 -15.34
N THR A 29 15.96 36.62 -14.94
CA THR A 29 16.41 35.33 -15.46
C THR A 29 15.60 34.23 -14.78
N PRO A 30 14.86 33.38 -15.51
CA PRO A 30 14.23 32.22 -14.91
C PRO A 30 15.34 31.30 -14.41
N THR A 31 15.49 31.19 -13.08
CA THR A 31 16.32 30.16 -12.48
C THR A 31 15.62 28.83 -12.75
N ALA A 32 16.17 28.03 -13.67
CA ALA A 32 15.69 26.67 -13.86
C ALA A 32 15.84 25.90 -12.54
N SER A 33 14.71 25.58 -11.90
CA SER A 33 14.69 24.67 -10.76
C SER A 33 14.88 23.27 -11.29
N PHE A 34 16.07 22.70 -11.11
CA PHE A 34 16.26 21.27 -11.30
C PHE A 34 15.54 20.56 -10.16
N ALA A 35 14.39 19.95 -10.45
CA ALA A 35 13.82 18.96 -9.57
C ALA A 35 14.78 17.78 -9.53
N ASN A 36 15.63 17.74 -8.50
CA ASN A 36 16.44 16.56 -8.19
C ASN A 36 15.47 15.43 -7.82
N SER A 37 15.01 14.67 -8.82
CA SER A 37 14.34 13.40 -8.61
C SER A 37 15.38 12.37 -8.15
N VAL A 38 15.92 12.56 -6.95
CA VAL A 38 16.65 11.51 -6.24
C VAL A 38 15.61 10.44 -5.97
N MET A 39 15.71 9.33 -6.68
CA MET A 39 14.85 8.18 -6.42
C MET A 39 15.12 7.74 -4.98
N PRO A 40 14.08 7.58 -4.13
CA PRO A 40 14.27 7.14 -2.75
C PRO A 40 15.07 5.85 -2.70
N ASP A 41 16.02 5.75 -1.76
CA ASP A 41 16.74 4.51 -1.51
C ASP A 41 15.82 3.53 -0.78
N TYR A 42 15.05 2.75 -1.56
CA TYR A 42 14.15 1.73 -1.04
C TYR A 42 14.89 0.66 -0.24
N VAL A 43 16.19 0.42 -0.48
CA VAL A 43 16.98 -0.55 0.29
C VAL A 43 17.16 -0.08 1.72
N GLN A 44 17.38 1.22 1.94
CA GLN A 44 17.46 1.78 3.29
C GLN A 44 16.12 1.70 4.02
N LEU A 45 15.01 2.02 3.33
CA LEU A 45 13.67 1.90 3.92
C LEU A 45 13.38 0.46 4.33
N VAL A 46 13.67 -0.51 3.47
CA VAL A 46 13.49 -1.94 3.79
C VAL A 46 14.37 -2.32 4.97
N LYS A 47 15.66 -1.96 4.99
CA LYS A 47 16.56 -2.24 6.12
C LYS A 47 16.03 -1.69 7.45
N GLN A 48 15.39 -0.52 7.41
CA GLN A 48 14.81 0.11 8.58
C GLN A 48 13.47 -0.51 9.00
N SER A 49 12.64 -0.95 8.06
CA SER A 49 11.30 -1.47 8.34
C SER A 49 11.25 -2.99 8.55
N SER A 50 12.14 -3.76 7.94
CA SER A 50 12.15 -5.23 8.02
C SER A 50 12.16 -5.82 9.43
N PRO A 51 12.85 -5.23 10.43
CA PRO A 51 12.81 -5.75 11.80
C PRO A 51 11.42 -5.78 12.45
N TRP A 52 10.46 -5.01 11.91
CA TRP A 52 9.08 -4.94 12.41
C TRP A 52 8.16 -5.99 11.79
N VAL A 53 8.63 -6.72 10.77
CA VAL A 53 7.85 -7.72 10.05
C VAL A 53 8.14 -9.10 10.61
N VAL A 54 7.09 -9.84 10.96
CA VAL A 54 7.18 -11.19 11.51
C VAL A 54 6.51 -12.21 10.60
N ASN A 55 7.00 -13.45 10.67
CA ASN A 55 6.32 -14.61 10.10
C ASN A 55 5.36 -15.18 11.14
N ILE A 56 4.14 -15.51 10.71
CA ILE A 56 3.08 -16.05 11.55
C ILE A 56 2.73 -17.44 11.01
N SER A 57 2.77 -18.43 11.89
CA SER A 57 2.33 -19.79 11.62
C SER A 57 1.35 -20.19 12.72
N THR A 58 0.13 -20.52 12.33
CA THR A 58 -0.91 -20.96 13.25
C THR A 58 -1.33 -22.39 12.92
N VAL A 59 -1.76 -23.10 13.95
CA VAL A 59 -2.39 -24.41 13.83
C VAL A 59 -3.77 -24.29 14.45
N SER A 60 -4.80 -24.59 13.67
CA SER A 60 -6.16 -24.65 14.18
C SER A 60 -6.43 -26.03 14.73
N LYS A 61 -7.12 -26.09 15.88
CA LYS A 61 -7.72 -27.34 16.34
C LYS A 61 -8.68 -27.85 15.26
N PRO A 62 -8.70 -29.16 14.97
CA PRO A 62 -9.74 -29.69 14.11
C PRO A 62 -11.09 -29.27 14.69
N LYS A 63 -11.92 -28.59 13.89
CA LYS A 63 -13.29 -28.31 14.29
C LYS A 63 -13.89 -29.66 14.58
N GLN A 64 -14.13 -29.96 15.86
CA GLN A 64 -14.96 -31.07 16.28
C GLN A 64 -16.32 -30.75 15.71
N GLN A 65 -16.55 -31.22 14.49
CA GLN A 65 -17.83 -31.18 13.83
C GLN A 65 -18.73 -31.86 14.84
N GLN A 66 -19.64 -31.08 15.43
CA GLN A 66 -20.60 -31.61 16.37
C GLN A 66 -21.14 -32.86 15.72
N THR A 67 -20.84 -34.00 16.32
CA THR A 67 -21.37 -35.27 15.90
C THR A 67 -22.86 -35.10 16.13
N PHE A 68 -23.58 -34.65 15.08
CA PHE A 68 -25.01 -34.80 15.04
C PHE A 68 -25.22 -36.29 15.10
N ASP A 69 -25.62 -36.73 16.28
CA ASP A 69 -26.11 -38.05 16.53
C ASP A 69 -27.20 -38.35 15.49
N HIS A 70 -27.00 -39.43 14.74
CA HIS A 70 -28.00 -40.20 14.04
C HIS A 70 -28.74 -39.54 12.85
N GLY A 71 -28.29 -39.89 11.64
CA GLY A 71 -29.13 -39.95 10.45
C GLY A 71 -28.88 -38.87 9.39
N SER A 72 -28.64 -39.31 8.15
CA SER A 72 -28.81 -38.53 6.91
C SER A 72 -28.00 -37.21 6.78
N ASN A 73 -26.68 -37.31 6.64
CA ASN A 73 -25.90 -36.29 5.91
C ASN A 73 -25.88 -36.54 4.38
N THR A 74 -26.87 -37.25 3.85
CA THR A 74 -27.13 -37.24 2.41
C THR A 74 -27.82 -35.92 2.09
N PRO A 75 -27.26 -35.09 1.19
CA PRO A 75 -28.01 -33.98 0.58
C PRO A 75 -29.39 -34.49 0.16
N ASP A 76 -30.44 -33.69 0.35
CA ASP A 76 -31.80 -34.09 -0.01
C ASP A 76 -31.89 -34.18 -1.53
N PHE A 77 -31.58 -35.36 -2.07
CA PHE A 77 -31.53 -35.61 -3.50
C PHE A 77 -32.95 -35.82 -4.00
N PRO A 78 -33.34 -35.19 -5.12
CA PRO A 78 -34.67 -35.39 -5.69
C PRO A 78 -34.89 -36.88 -6.00
N PRO A 79 -36.06 -37.45 -5.66
CA PRO A 79 -36.34 -38.86 -5.90
C PRO A 79 -36.25 -39.18 -7.40
N GLY A 80 -35.54 -40.25 -7.74
CA GLY A 80 -35.39 -40.72 -9.11
C GLY A 80 -33.98 -41.22 -9.44
N PRO A 81 -33.77 -41.74 -10.67
CA PRO A 81 -32.51 -42.37 -11.07
C PRO A 81 -31.29 -41.46 -10.88
N THR A 82 -31.47 -40.16 -11.11
CA THR A 82 -30.42 -39.15 -10.94
C THR A 82 -30.06 -38.90 -9.48
N GLY A 83 -31.06 -38.85 -8.59
CA GLY A 83 -30.83 -38.73 -7.15
C GLY A 83 -30.11 -39.95 -6.58
N ASP A 84 -30.45 -41.15 -7.04
CA ASP A 84 -29.81 -42.40 -6.61
C ASP A 84 -28.36 -42.52 -7.06
N MET A 85 -28.01 -41.97 -8.23
CA MET A 85 -26.61 -41.91 -8.69
C MET A 85 -25.78 -40.95 -7.85
N LEU A 86 -26.33 -39.76 -7.58
CA LEU A 86 -25.66 -38.73 -6.76
C LEU A 86 -25.47 -39.23 -5.32
N ARG A 87 -26.49 -39.87 -4.74
CA ARG A 87 -26.41 -40.46 -3.41
C ARG A 87 -25.29 -41.48 -3.29
N ARG A 88 -25.19 -42.44 -4.23
CA ARG A 88 -24.10 -43.42 -4.27
C ARG A 88 -22.74 -42.77 -4.46
N PHE A 89 -22.64 -41.75 -5.31
CA PHE A 89 -21.38 -41.01 -5.52
C PHE A 89 -20.87 -40.36 -4.23
N PHE A 90 -21.76 -39.75 -3.45
CA PHE A 90 -21.42 -39.12 -2.17
C PHE A 90 -21.20 -40.15 -1.03
N GLU A 91 -21.94 -41.26 -0.99
CA GLU A 91 -21.73 -42.35 -0.02
C GLU A 91 -20.40 -43.09 -0.22
N GLN A 92 -19.87 -43.11 -1.45
CA GLN A 92 -18.58 -43.75 -1.77
C GLN A 92 -17.39 -42.79 -1.67
N MET A 93 -17.60 -41.48 -1.46
CA MET A 93 -16.49 -40.61 -1.13
C MET A 93 -15.97 -41.00 0.27
N PRO A 94 -14.66 -41.22 0.43
CA PRO A 94 -14.08 -41.36 1.75
C PRO A 94 -14.46 -40.11 2.54
N GLN A 95 -15.27 -40.30 3.57
CA GLN A 95 -15.54 -39.27 4.54
C GLN A 95 -14.23 -39.05 5.28
N HIS A 96 -13.38 -38.19 4.72
CA HIS A 96 -12.27 -37.62 5.43
C HIS A 96 -12.91 -36.89 6.62
N GLN A 97 -12.96 -37.59 7.76
CA GLN A 97 -13.09 -36.93 9.05
C GLN A 97 -11.95 -35.92 9.07
N ASN A 98 -12.32 -34.65 8.89
CA ASN A 98 -11.40 -33.51 8.88
C ASN A 98 -10.90 -33.26 10.31
N SER A 99 -10.31 -34.28 10.91
CA SER A 99 -9.65 -34.26 12.21
C SER A 99 -8.19 -33.80 12.09
N GLU A 100 -7.70 -33.55 10.88
CA GLU A 100 -6.36 -33.00 10.69
C GLU A 100 -6.35 -31.51 11.04
N PRO A 101 -5.40 -31.06 11.89
CA PRO A 101 -5.22 -29.65 12.20
C PRO A 101 -4.98 -28.82 10.93
N VAL A 102 -5.73 -27.75 10.74
CA VAL A 102 -5.52 -26.82 9.63
C VAL A 102 -4.35 -25.91 9.98
N ARG A 103 -3.40 -25.74 9.07
CA ARG A 103 -2.28 -24.80 9.25
C ARG A 103 -2.51 -23.54 8.43
N SER A 104 -2.23 -22.38 9.00
CA SER A 104 -2.22 -21.11 8.28
C SER A 104 -0.87 -20.42 8.41
N LEU A 105 -0.45 -19.78 7.33
CA LEU A 105 0.79 -19.04 7.22
C LEU A 105 0.48 -17.61 6.79
N GLY A 106 1.20 -16.65 7.34
CA GLY A 106 1.03 -15.24 7.00
C GLY A 106 2.15 -14.38 7.53
N SER A 107 2.12 -13.10 7.17
CA SER A 107 2.98 -12.09 7.77
C SER A 107 2.19 -11.21 8.74
N GLY A 108 2.91 -10.52 9.61
CA GLY A 108 2.35 -9.46 10.44
C GLY A 108 3.37 -8.37 10.73
N PHE A 109 2.88 -7.29 11.33
CA PHE A 109 3.69 -6.15 11.75
C PHE A 109 3.58 -5.97 13.26
N ILE A 110 4.71 -5.78 13.93
CA ILE A 110 4.74 -5.31 15.31
C ILE A 110 4.33 -3.83 15.30
N ILE A 111 3.25 -3.49 16.01
CA ILE A 111 2.71 -2.11 16.03
C ILE A 111 2.99 -1.37 17.33
N SER A 112 3.45 -2.07 18.37
CA SER A 112 3.75 -1.49 19.67
C SER A 112 4.83 -2.27 20.42
N ALA A 113 5.53 -1.59 21.33
CA ALA A 113 6.70 -2.11 22.05
C ALA A 113 6.37 -3.20 23.09
N ASP A 114 5.11 -3.29 23.48
CA ASP A 114 4.53 -4.35 24.32
C ASP A 114 4.19 -5.64 23.53
N GLY A 115 4.43 -5.65 22.21
CA GLY A 115 4.39 -6.87 21.39
C GLY A 115 3.09 -7.12 20.64
N TYR A 116 2.20 -6.12 20.50
CA TYR A 116 1.01 -6.27 19.64
C TYR A 116 1.41 -6.43 18.17
N ILE A 117 0.79 -7.42 17.52
CA ILE A 117 1.01 -7.75 16.11
C ILE A 117 -0.29 -7.53 15.33
N LEU A 118 -0.19 -6.81 14.20
CA LEU A 118 -1.26 -6.67 13.22
C LEU A 118 -1.08 -7.71 12.10
N THR A 119 -2.12 -8.48 11.82
CA THR A 119 -2.17 -9.44 10.70
C THR A 119 -3.59 -9.52 10.13
N ASN A 120 -3.77 -10.28 9.05
CA ASN A 120 -5.08 -10.54 8.49
C ASN A 120 -5.88 -11.50 9.38
N ALA A 121 -7.19 -11.27 9.49
CA ALA A 121 -8.07 -12.08 10.32
C ALA A 121 -8.03 -13.58 9.99
N HIS A 122 -7.96 -13.95 8.70
CA HIS A 122 -7.91 -15.35 8.28
C HIS A 122 -6.63 -16.10 8.69
N VAL A 123 -5.56 -15.38 9.05
CA VAL A 123 -4.30 -15.99 9.49
C VAL A 123 -4.45 -16.58 10.90
N ILE A 124 -5.36 -16.01 11.71
CA ILE A 124 -5.56 -16.35 13.12
C ILE A 124 -6.93 -16.98 13.40
N ASP A 125 -7.79 -17.11 12.39
CA ASP A 125 -9.12 -17.70 12.59
C ASP A 125 -9.01 -19.18 13.03
N GLY A 126 -9.58 -19.50 14.19
CA GLY A 126 -9.51 -20.84 14.77
C GLY A 126 -8.13 -21.31 15.25
N ALA A 127 -7.13 -20.41 15.27
CA ALA A 127 -5.79 -20.70 15.77
C ALA A 127 -5.77 -20.98 17.28
N ASP A 128 -4.95 -21.95 17.68
CA ASP A 128 -4.63 -22.28 19.08
C ASP A 128 -3.12 -22.17 19.36
#